data_AF-A0A7X8IUR8-F1
#
_entry.id   AF-A0A7X8IUR8-F1
#
_cell.length_a   1.000
_cell.length_b   1.000
_cell.length_c   1.000
_cell.angle_alpha   90.00
_cell.angle_beta   90.00
_cell.angle_gamma   90.00
#
_symmetry.space_group_name_H-M   'P 1'
#
loop_
_entity.id
_entity.type
_entity.pdbx_description
1 polymer ?
#
loop_
_entity_poly.entity_id
_entity_poly.type
_entity_poly.pdbx_seq_one_letter_code
_entity_poly.pdbx_strand_id
1 'polypeptide(L)'
;MEDDLIYFDLPVEKSSIIKVIGIGGGGNNAVNHMFEKGIKDVNFVVCNTDHQALARSQVPVKVQLGASITEGRGAGSKPDVGRQAAMENI
;
A
#
# COMPACT_ATOMS: atom_id res chain seq x y z
N MET A 1 28.60 29.18 -28.76
CA MET A 1 27.46 29.09 -27.83
C MET A 1 27.26 27.60 -27.65
N GLU A 2 27.97 27.02 -26.68
CA GLU A 2 27.75 25.62 -26.31
C GLU A 2 26.31 25.49 -25.84
N ASP A 3 25.56 24.60 -26.47
CA ASP A 3 24.28 24.15 -25.97
C ASP A 3 24.55 23.36 -24.67
N ASP A 4 24.51 24.05 -23.54
CA ASP A 4 24.49 23.46 -22.20
C ASP A 4 23.19 22.65 -22.04
N LEU A 5 23.20 21.43 -22.57
CA LEU A 5 22.20 20.42 -22.31
C LEU A 5 22.34 19.98 -20.85
N ILE A 6 21.50 20.56 -19.99
CA ILE A 6 21.35 20.12 -18.61
C ILE A 6 20.78 18.70 -18.64
N TYR A 7 21.64 17.71 -18.40
CA TYR A 7 21.23 16.33 -18.21
C TYR A 7 20.57 16.19 -16.83
N PHE A 8 19.24 16.30 -16.78
CA PHE A 8 18.47 16.00 -15.59
C PHE A 8 18.46 14.49 -15.36
N ASP A 9 19.42 13.99 -14.59
CA ASP A 9 19.41 12.62 -14.07
C ASP A 9 18.40 12.54 -12.91
N LEU A 10 17.10 12.64 -13.26
CA LEU A 10 16.04 12.31 -12.32
C LEU A 10 16.18 10.82 -12.01
N PRO A 11 16.23 10.42 -10.72
CA PRO A 11 16.26 9.01 -10.39
C PRO A 11 15.00 8.37 -10.98
N VAL A 12 15.19 7.56 -12.02
CA VAL A 12 14.14 6.70 -12.54
C VAL A 12 13.87 5.73 -11.41
N GLU A 13 12.84 6.01 -10.62
CA GLU A 13 12.33 5.06 -9.64
C GLU A 13 12.12 3.76 -10.43
N LYS A 14 12.93 2.73 -10.14
CA LYS A 14 12.79 1.40 -10.75
C LYS A 14 11.50 0.79 -10.18
N SER A 15 10.38 1.30 -10.65
CA SER A 15 9.06 0.82 -10.30
C SER A 15 8.90 -0.52 -11.00
N SER A 16 8.84 -1.59 -10.22
CA SER A 16 8.57 -2.91 -10.78
C SER A 16 7.14 -2.99 -11.32
N ILE A 17 6.98 -3.69 -12.44
CA ILE A 17 5.65 -4.01 -12.99
C ILE A 17 4.88 -4.91 -12.00
N ILE A 18 5.58 -5.71 -11.21
CA ILE A 18 4.97 -6.63 -10.24
C ILE A 18 4.59 -5.85 -8.97
N LYS A 19 3.32 -5.94 -8.59
CA LYS A 19 2.78 -5.35 -7.36
C LYS A 19 2.34 -6.47 -6.41
N VAL A 20 2.74 -6.36 -5.16
CA VAL A 20 2.33 -7.28 -4.09
C VAL A 20 1.49 -6.49 -3.11
N ILE A 21 0.20 -6.85 -3.02
CA ILE A 21 -0.79 -6.12 -2.25
C ILE A 21 -1.26 -6.98 -1.07
N GLY A 22 -0.98 -6.53 0.14
CA GLY A 22 -1.46 -7.15 1.38
C GLY A 22 -2.80 -6.54 1.76
N ILE A 23 -3.84 -7.38 1.92
CA ILE A 23 -5.18 -6.92 2.32
C ILE A 23 -5.51 -7.43 3.72
N GLY A 24 -5.98 -6.53 4.60
CA GLY A 24 -6.39 -6.85 5.96
C GLY A 24 -5.23 -7.21 6.89
N GLY A 25 -5.52 -7.67 8.10
CA GLY A 25 -4.50 -7.92 9.13
C GLY A 25 -3.44 -8.96 8.72
N GLY A 26 -3.89 -10.13 8.26
CA GLY A 26 -2.98 -11.21 7.82
C GLY A 26 -2.17 -10.86 6.58
N GLY A 27 -2.82 -10.26 5.57
CA GLY A 27 -2.15 -9.81 4.35
C GLY A 27 -1.11 -8.73 4.61
N ASN A 28 -1.45 -7.74 5.45
CA ASN A 28 -0.50 -6.71 5.87
C ASN A 28 0.71 -7.30 6.59
N ASN A 29 0.49 -8.27 7.49
CA ASN A 29 1.59 -8.93 8.21
C ASN A 29 2.54 -9.66 7.23
N ALA A 30 1.98 -10.42 6.28
CA ALA A 30 2.78 -11.12 5.28
C ALA A 30 3.60 -10.16 4.42
N VAL A 31 2.97 -9.08 3.95
CA VAL A 31 3.64 -8.08 3.10
C VAL A 31 4.67 -7.25 3.86
N ASN A 32 4.41 -6.90 5.12
CA ASN A 32 5.44 -6.30 6.00
C ASN A 32 6.64 -7.23 6.16
N HIS A 33 6.40 -8.52 6.41
CA HIS A 33 7.50 -9.50 6.52
C HIS A 33 8.33 -9.60 5.24
N MET A 34 7.67 -9.64 4.08
CA MET A 34 8.33 -9.63 2.77
C MET A 34 9.19 -8.37 2.57
N PHE A 35 8.66 -7.21 2.96
CA PHE A 35 9.35 -5.94 2.89
C PHE A 35 10.57 -5.89 3.81
N GLU A 36 10.42 -6.31 5.07
CA GLU A 36 11.50 -6.40 6.06
C GLU A 36 12.61 -7.38 5.66
N LYS A 37 12.26 -8.46 4.94
CA LYS A 37 13.23 -9.40 4.36
C LYS A 37 13.97 -8.84 3.15
N GLY A 38 13.62 -7.64 2.67
CA GLY A 38 14.28 -6.98 1.57
C GLY A 38 14.03 -7.65 0.22
N ILE A 39 12.85 -8.25 0.01
CA ILE A 39 12.45 -8.76 -1.30
C ILE A 39 12.45 -7.58 -2.29
N LYS A 40 13.10 -7.79 -3.43
CA LYS A 40 13.33 -6.77 -4.47
C LYS A 40 12.46 -7.03 -5.69
N ASP A 41 12.49 -6.10 -6.63
CA ASP A 41 11.80 -6.18 -7.93
C ASP A 41 10.29 -6.37 -7.82
N VAL A 42 9.69 -5.89 -6.73
CA VAL A 42 8.24 -5.78 -6.54
C VAL A 42 7.89 -4.47 -5.84
N ASN A 43 6.71 -3.94 -6.14
CA ASN A 43 6.13 -2.81 -5.45
C ASN A 43 5.16 -3.30 -4.38
N PHE A 44 5.47 -3.02 -3.11
CA PHE A 44 4.61 -3.41 -2.00
C PHE A 44 3.53 -2.37 -1.71
N VAL A 45 2.32 -2.86 -1.46
CA VAL A 45 1.17 -2.05 -1.04
C VAL A 45 0.48 -2.78 0.10
N VAL A 46 0.02 -2.04 1.11
CA VAL A 46 -0.85 -2.59 2.16
C VAL A 46 -2.18 -1.86 2.16
N CYS A 47 -3.27 -2.61 2.36
CA CYS A 47 -4.61 -2.08 2.41
C CYS A 47 -5.35 -2.61 3.64
N ASN A 48 -6.01 -1.74 4.38
CA ASN A 48 -6.80 -2.16 5.54
C ASN A 48 -7.93 -1.18 5.83
N THR A 49 -9.00 -1.69 6.43
CA THR A 49 -10.06 -0.86 7.03
C THR A 49 -9.64 -0.27 8.39
N ASP A 50 -8.65 -0.88 9.04
CA ASP A 50 -8.12 -0.40 10.32
C ASP A 50 -6.94 0.57 10.08
N HIS A 51 -7.14 1.83 10.46
CA HIS A 51 -6.14 2.89 10.34
C HIS A 51 -4.91 2.62 11.21
N GLN A 52 -5.10 2.10 12.42
CA GLN A 52 -3.99 1.83 13.35
C GLN A 52 -3.09 0.72 12.80
N ALA A 53 -3.69 -0.30 12.17
CA ALA A 53 -2.94 -1.37 11.52
C ALA A 53 -2.09 -0.85 10.33
N LEU A 54 -2.61 0.11 9.55
CA LEU A 54 -1.85 0.74 8.46
C LEU A 54 -0.72 1.63 8.99
N ALA A 55 -0.97 2.40 10.05
CA ALA A 55 0.04 3.28 10.65
C ALA A 55 1.29 2.50 11.09
N ARG A 56 1.11 1.28 11.61
CA ARG A 56 2.20 0.38 12.05
C ARG A 56 3.02 -0.26 10.91
N SER A 57 2.52 -0.25 9.68
CA SER A 57 3.23 -0.86 8.54
C SER A 57 4.44 -0.03 8.12
N GLN A 58 5.55 -0.71 7.80
CA GLN A 58 6.77 -0.10 7.26
C GLN A 58 6.71 0.10 5.73
N VAL A 59 5.72 -0.50 5.07
CA VAL A 59 5.53 -0.41 3.63
C VAL A 59 5.12 1.02 3.26
N PRO A 60 5.75 1.63 2.23
CA PRO A 60 5.54 3.05 1.91
C PRO A 60 4.13 3.33 1.36
N VAL A 61 3.59 2.43 0.54
CA VAL A 61 2.27 2.62 -0.08
C VAL A 61 1.20 1.98 0.80
N LYS A 62 0.33 2.83 1.37
CA LYS A 62 -0.74 2.44 2.30
C LYS A 62 -2.08 2.95 1.78
N VAL A 63 -3.08 2.08 1.76
CA VAL A 63 -4.44 2.42 1.30
C VAL A 63 -5.45 2.10 2.39
N GLN A 64 -6.13 3.12 2.90
CA GLN A 64 -7.23 2.93 3.83
C GLN A 64 -8.52 2.58 3.08
N LEU A 65 -9.14 1.47 3.46
CA LEU A 65 -10.41 1.01 2.89
C LEU A 65 -11.58 1.50 3.73
N GLY A 66 -12.65 1.98 3.09
CA GLY A 66 -13.90 2.35 3.75
C GLY A 66 -13.73 3.38 4.85
N ALA A 67 -13.03 4.48 4.58
CA ALA A 67 -12.77 5.51 5.59
C ALA A 67 -14.09 6.09 6.14
N SER A 68 -15.09 6.24 5.27
CA SER A 68 -16.42 6.74 5.63
C SER A 68 -17.29 5.67 6.30
N ILE A 69 -17.17 4.40 5.88
CA ILE A 69 -17.96 3.28 6.42
C ILE A 69 -17.47 2.82 7.80
N THR A 70 -16.14 2.77 7.98
CA THR A 70 -15.53 2.13 9.16
C THR A 70 -14.92 3.12 10.15
N GLU A 71 -14.82 4.40 9.78
CA GLU A 71 -14.13 5.44 10.55
C GLU A 71 -12.69 5.04 10.94
N GLY A 72 -12.07 4.15 10.17
CA GLY A 72 -10.74 3.61 10.46
C GLY A 72 -10.67 2.59 11.61
N ARG A 73 -11.80 2.05 12.08
CA ARG A 73 -11.88 1.07 13.19
C ARG A 73 -11.87 -0.38 12.74
N GLY A 74 -11.85 -0.63 11.44
CA GLY A 74 -11.88 -1.97 10.87
C GLY A 74 -13.27 -2.51 10.55
N ALA A 75 -13.33 -3.56 9.73
CA ALA A 75 -14.57 -4.23 9.32
C ALA A 75 -15.21 -5.12 10.41
N GLY A 76 -14.56 -5.28 11.58
CA GLY A 76 -15.10 -6.08 12.69
C GLY A 76 -15.35 -7.55 12.34
N SER A 77 -14.49 -8.15 11.50
CA SER A 77 -14.64 -9.52 11.00
C SER A 77 -15.94 -9.79 10.21
N LYS A 78 -16.60 -8.74 9.70
CA LYS A 78 -17.77 -8.83 8.83
C LYS A 78 -17.34 -8.73 7.36
N PRO A 79 -17.40 -9.82 6.57
CA PRO A 79 -16.96 -9.80 5.17
C PRO A 79 -17.70 -8.78 4.32
N ASP A 80 -19.00 -8.58 4.55
CA ASP A 80 -19.82 -7.62 3.79
C ASP A 80 -19.37 -6.17 4.02
N VAL A 81 -18.99 -5.82 5.24
CA VAL A 81 -18.43 -4.49 5.56
C VAL A 81 -17.08 -4.31 4.85
N GLY A 82 -16.24 -5.35 4.83
CA GLY A 82 -14.98 -5.34 4.09
C GLY A 82 -15.19 -5.15 2.58
N ARG A 83 -16.20 -5.81 2.01
CA ARG A 83 -16.58 -5.64 0.60
C ARG A 83 -17.03 -4.22 0.31
N GLN A 84 -17.95 -3.67 1.11
CA GLN A 84 -18.43 -2.29 0.96
C GLN A 84 -17.29 -1.28 1.10
N ALA A 85 -16.41 -1.47 2.09
CA ALA A 85 -15.23 -0.63 2.29
C ALA A 85 -14.26 -0.64 1.10
N ALA A 86 -14.12 -1.77 0.42
CA ALA A 86 -13.32 -1.86 -0.80
C ALA A 86 -13.99 -1.17 -2.00
N MET A 87 -15.34 -1.17 -2.05
CA MET A 87 -16.12 -0.53 -3.11
C MET A 87 -16.30 0.98 -2.93
N GLU A 88 -16.15 1.52 -1.71
CA GLU A 88 -16.22 2.96 -1.43
C GLU A 88 -15.20 3.76 -2.26
N ASN A 89 -14.04 3.18 -2.55
CA ASN A 89 -12.92 3.82 -3.25
C ASN A 89 -12.87 3.50 -4.75
N ILE A 90 -13.99 3.16 -5.39
CA ILE A 90 -14.11 2.96 -6.86
C ILE A 90 -14.44 4.27 -7.57
#